data_AF-X0XMP8-F1
#
_entry.id   AF-X0XMP8-F1
#
_cell.length_a   1.000
_cell.length_b   1.000
_cell.length_c   1.000
_cell.angle_alpha   90.00
_cell.angle_beta   90.00
_cell.angle_gamma   90.00
#
_symmetry.space_group_name_H-M   'P 1'
#
loop_
_entity.id
_entity.type
_entity.pdbx_description
1 polymer ?
#
loop_
_entity_poly.entity_id
_entity_poly.type
_entity_poly.pdbx_seq_one_letter_code
_entity_poly.pdbx_strand_id
1 'polypeptide(L)' 'MRALRFTEFGDPGVLHVTDLPDPTGTAREAVIRIEAASVNPSD' A
#
# COMPACT_ATOMS: atom_id res chain seq x y z
N MET A 1 10.04 -2.17 1.15
CA MET A 1 9.30 -1.51 0.04
C MET A 1 8.68 -0.18 0.48
N ARG A 2 8.46 0.74 -0.45
CA ARG A 2 7.67 1.97 -0.23
C ARG A 2 6.18 1.68 -0.38
N ALA A 3 5.36 2.27 0.49
CA ALA A 3 3.90 2.14 0.45
C ALA A 3 3.21 3.45 0.87
N LEU A 4 1.99 3.65 0.38
CA LEU A 4 1.06 4.66 0.89
C LEU A 4 0.25 4.05 2.05
N ARG A 5 0.13 4.77 3.18
CA ARG A 5 -0.71 4.35 4.32
C ARG A 5 -1.55 5.50 4.85
N PHE A 6 -2.79 5.17 5.19
CA PHE A 6 -3.56 5.88 6.20
C PHE A 6 -3.17 5.35 7.58
N THR A 7 -2.75 6.21 8.49
CA THR A 7 -2.56 5.88 9.92
C THR A 7 -3.59 6.54 10.82
N GLU A 8 -4.40 7.43 10.25
CA GLU A 8 -5.51 8.13 10.87
C GLU A 8 -6.66 8.25 9.87
N PHE A 9 -7.86 8.51 10.38
CA PHE A 9 -9.05 8.73 9.55
C PHE A 9 -9.09 10.18 9.07
N GLY A 10 -9.31 10.40 7.77
CA GLY A 10 -9.36 11.74 7.21
C GLY A 10 -9.51 11.75 5.69
N ASP A 11 -9.37 12.94 5.11
CA ASP A 11 -9.28 13.12 3.66
C ASP A 11 -7.92 12.64 3.11
N PRO A 12 -7.69 12.63 1.79
CA PRO A 12 -6.43 12.16 1.23
C PRO A 12 -5.16 12.91 1.70
N GLY A 13 -5.30 14.06 2.38
CA GLY A 13 -4.19 14.79 2.99
C GLY A 13 -3.49 14.05 4.13
N VAL A 14 -4.14 13.03 4.72
CA VAL A 14 -3.53 12.19 5.78
C VAL A 14 -2.80 10.96 5.24
N LEU A 15 -2.72 10.76 3.91
CA LEU A 15 -1.88 9.70 3.34
C LEU A 15 -0.41 10.05 3.51
N HIS A 16 0.37 9.05 3.94
CA HIS A 16 1.81 9.17 4.04
C HIS A 16 2.52 8.06 3.25
N VAL A 17 3.56 8.45 2.52
CA VAL A 17 4.52 7.49 1.96
C VAL A 17 5.45 7.05 3.08
N THR A 18 5.55 5.75 3.31
CA THR A 18 6.40 5.16 4.34
C THR A 18 7.14 3.94 3.81
N ASP A 19 8.26 3.61 4.46
CA ASP A 19 9.01 2.40 4.19
C ASP A 19 8.50 1.27 5.10
N LEU A 20 8.25 0.11 4.50
CA LEU A 20 7.82 -1.11 5.15
C LEU A 20 8.78 -2.26 4.81
N PRO A 21 8.86 -3.30 5.65
CA PRO A 21 9.47 -4.56 5.26
C PRO A 21 8.81 -5.13 4.00
N ASP A 22 9.57 -5.86 3.20
CA ASP A 22 9.00 -6.58 2.07
C ASP A 22 8.12 -7.74 2.58
N PRO A 23 6.95 -7.99 1.97
CA PRO A 23 6.05 -9.04 2.40
C PRO A 23 6.65 -10.42 2.10
N THR A 24 6.35 -11.39 2.96
CA THR A 24 6.70 -12.81 2.75
C THR A 24 5.43 -13.59 2.48
N GLY A 25 5.36 -14.26 1.33
CA GLY A 25 4.22 -15.11 0.99
C GLY A 25 4.33 -16.50 1.60
N THR A 26 3.18 -17.11 1.90
CA THR A 26 3.10 -18.54 2.20
C THR A 26 3.04 -19.39 0.92
N ALA A 27 2.98 -20.72 1.06
CA ALA A 27 2.83 -21.64 -0.08
C ALA A 27 1.53 -21.43 -0.89
N ARG A 28 0.58 -20.62 -0.41
CA ARG A 28 -0.70 -20.34 -1.08
C ARG A 28 -0.85 -18.88 -1.51
N GLU A 29 0.20 -18.07 -1.39
CA GLU A 29 0.17 -16.65 -1.70
C GLU A 29 1.24 -16.30 -2.73
N ALA A 30 0.93 -15.32 -3.58
CA ALA A 30 1.90 -14.73 -4.47
C ALA A 30 2.32 -13.36 -3.93
N VAL A 31 3.63 -13.12 -3.89
CA VAL A 31 4.17 -11.77 -3.65
C VAL A 31 4.33 -11.08 -4.99
N ILE A 32 3.66 -9.95 -5.16
CA ILE A 32 3.62 -9.21 -6.43
C ILE A 32 4.42 -7.92 -6.31
N ARG A 33 5.31 -7.68 -7.28
CA ARG A 33 5.96 -6.37 -7.45
C ARG A 33 5.02 -5.46 -8.21
N ILE A 34 4.54 -4.40 -7.55
CA ILE A 34 3.64 -3.42 -8.15
C ILE A 34 4.41 -2.50 -9.07
N GLU A 35 3.97 -2.38 -10.33
CA GLU A 35 4.49 -1.40 -11.29
C GLU A 35 3.63 -0.13 -11.36
N ALA A 36 2.31 -0.28 -11.20
CA ALA A 36 1.36 0.81 -11.21
C ALA A 36 0.10 0.45 -10.38
N ALA A 37 -0.52 1.48 -9.81
CA ALA A 37 -1.83 1.42 -9.16
C ALA A 37 -2.62 2.68 -9.55
N SER A 38 -3.92 2.54 -9.81
CA SER A 38 -4.82 3.67 -10.08
C SER A 38 -5.40 4.23 -8.79
N VAL A 39 -5.95 5.44 -8.88
CA VAL A 39 -6.81 6.03 -7.84
C VAL A 39 -8.27 5.87 -8.27
N ASN A 40 -9.13 5.48 -7.34
CA ASN A 40 -10.56 5.28 -7.51
C ASN A 40 -11.37 6.26 -6.66
N PRO A 41 -12.62 6.58 -7.02
CA PRO A 41 -13.48 7.46 -6.20
C PRO A 41 -13.78 6.95 -4.78
N SER A 42 -13.57 5.66 -4.51
CA SER A 42 -13.78 5.04 -3.20
C SER A 42 -12.54 5.01 -2.31
N ASP A 43 -11.38 5.34 -2.85
CA ASP A 43 -10.13 5.43 -2.08
C ASP A 43 -10.17 6.62 -1.11
#